data_AF-A0A0N4T6N5-F1
#
_entry.id   AF-A0A0N4T6N5-F1
#
_cell.length_a   1.000
_cell.length_b   1.000
_cell.length_c   1.000
_cell.angle_alpha   90.00
_cell.angle_beta   90.00
_cell.angle_gamma   90.00
#
_symmetry.space_group_name_H-M   'P 1'
#
loop_
_entity.id
_entity.type
_entity.pdbx_description
1 polymer ?
#
loop_
_entity_poly.entity_id
_entity_poly.type
_entity_poly.pdbx_seq_one_letter_code
_entity_poly.pdbx_strand_id
1 'polypeptide(L)'
;LIIYKVLKTNHLQLENIGAEDILDRNERLILGLIWTIILRFQIDTISIPMDEESGERKHAKDALLLWCQRKTAGYANSKVENFTTSWRNGLAFNALIHSHRPDLINYESLSPQDAIGNLNNAFDVAEKKLDIARLLDAEDVNVAHPDEKSIITYVSLYYHHFAKQKTEMTGARRVAKIVGSLMSSDQLQEDYEALCSELLLWIQQTITMLNDRKFPNSLKGIQDQLLAFKNYRTVEKPPKYKEKGELEALFFTIQTKRKAMGRKPYVPPAGLFMHDIESAWALLDHSENDRQLALMMELRRQERLELMAQKFERKAGLRDAWLREMSSVLQDFDLGRNIAQVEASLKKQQAIAADILPRENRFKSLSFMAAELSKENYHDSDKIRIRERELLDKWSQLLAALEARRRALLSLSDLMGLLRDIDTLLSEIRALEPQFRSRDVGKHLLGVQDLLGKQEILEAQLNSQGELLKNVTSHALDYIRGKGEQYDVLQRKLDNVSALYESVVQLCQQRRITLYRARDLYRFIQ
;
A
#
# COMPACT_ATOMS: atom_id res chain seq x y z
N LEU A 1 66.90 -67.26 15.94
CA LEU A 1 67.70 -66.28 15.16
C LEU A 1 66.95 -64.99 14.81
N ILE A 2 65.76 -65.02 14.19
CA ILE A 2 65.00 -63.80 13.81
C ILE A 2 64.60 -62.96 15.04
N ILE A 3 64.06 -63.60 16.09
CA ILE A 3 63.65 -62.92 17.33
C ILE A 3 64.82 -62.17 17.96
N TYR A 4 65.98 -62.81 18.10
CA TYR A 4 67.17 -62.21 18.69
C TYR A 4 67.67 -60.99 17.89
N LYS A 5 67.53 -61.01 16.55
CA LYS A 5 67.84 -59.87 15.69
C LYS A 5 66.87 -58.69 15.93
N VAL A 6 65.57 -58.97 16.03
CA VAL A 6 64.54 -57.95 16.34
C VAL A 6 64.76 -57.34 17.73
N LEU A 7 65.13 -58.14 18.72
CA LEU A 7 65.41 -57.65 20.07
C LEU A 7 66.64 -56.74 20.11
N LYS A 8 67.73 -57.09 19.40
CA LYS A 8 68.90 -56.21 19.24
C LYS A 8 68.57 -54.91 18.51
N THR A 9 67.73 -54.94 17.48
CA THR A 9 67.29 -53.74 16.76
C THR A 9 66.48 -52.78 17.64
N ASN A 10 65.78 -53.28 18.66
CA ASN A 10 65.01 -52.47 19.62
C ASN A 10 65.83 -52.00 20.85
N HIS A 11 67.18 -52.02 20.75
CA HIS A 11 68.12 -51.56 21.78
C HIS A 11 68.06 -52.33 23.11
N LEU A 12 67.72 -53.61 23.09
CA LEU A 12 67.85 -54.47 24.27
C LEU A 12 69.31 -54.90 24.47
N GLN A 13 69.84 -54.69 25.68
CA GLN A 13 71.15 -55.20 26.08
C GLN A 13 71.02 -56.70 26.41
N LEU A 14 71.56 -57.55 25.54
CA LEU A 14 71.53 -59.01 25.66
C LEU A 14 72.90 -59.56 26.11
N GLU A 15 73.58 -58.82 26.99
CA GLU A 15 74.89 -59.21 27.51
C GLU A 15 74.74 -60.50 28.34
N ASN A 16 75.44 -61.57 27.95
CA ASN A 16 75.42 -62.90 28.56
C ASN A 16 74.16 -63.78 28.32
N ILE A 17 73.36 -63.52 27.28
CA ILE A 17 72.26 -64.43 26.86
C ILE A 17 72.43 -64.79 25.39
N GLY A 18 72.82 -66.04 25.12
CA GLY A 18 72.93 -66.65 23.79
C GLY A 18 71.59 -67.21 23.28
N ALA A 19 71.54 -67.56 22.00
CA ALA A 19 70.36 -68.24 21.44
C ALA A 19 70.31 -69.72 21.88
N GLU A 20 71.50 -70.29 22.10
CA GLU A 20 71.78 -71.60 22.67
C GLU A 20 71.21 -71.76 24.08
N ASP A 21 71.32 -70.75 24.95
CA ASP A 21 70.79 -70.79 26.32
C ASP A 21 69.27 -70.97 26.37
N ILE A 22 68.55 -70.48 25.35
CA ILE A 22 67.10 -70.64 25.22
C ILE A 22 66.77 -72.05 24.72
N LEU A 23 67.54 -72.57 23.77
CA LEU A 23 67.39 -73.93 23.24
C LEU A 23 67.67 -74.99 24.31
N ASP A 24 68.67 -74.73 25.15
CA ASP A 24 69.11 -75.60 26.25
C ASP A 24 68.21 -75.50 27.50
N ARG A 25 67.11 -74.72 27.42
CA ARG A 25 66.12 -74.52 28.49
C ARG A 25 66.73 -73.97 29.77
N ASN A 26 67.68 -73.05 29.68
CA ASN A 26 68.19 -72.34 30.84
C ASN A 26 67.14 -71.36 31.38
N GLU A 27 66.32 -71.84 32.31
CA GLU A 27 65.17 -71.10 32.88
C GLU A 27 65.56 -69.72 33.40
N ARG A 28 66.75 -69.59 34.03
CA ARG A 28 67.22 -68.33 34.59
C ARG A 28 67.52 -67.28 33.51
N LEU A 29 68.14 -67.69 32.40
CA LEU A 29 68.46 -66.78 31.30
C LEU A 29 67.21 -66.46 30.46
N ILE A 30 66.30 -67.41 30.31
CA ILE A 30 64.99 -67.19 29.66
C ILE A 30 64.17 -66.16 30.45
N LEU A 31 64.07 -66.30 31.77
CA LEU A 31 63.39 -65.32 32.64
C LEU A 31 64.10 -63.94 32.61
N GLY A 32 65.43 -63.93 32.56
CA GLY A 32 66.22 -62.71 32.37
C GLY A 32 65.89 -62.00 31.05
N LEU A 33 65.74 -62.75 29.96
CA LEU A 33 65.35 -62.23 28.66
C LEU A 33 63.91 -61.68 28.65
N ILE A 34 62.95 -62.42 29.21
CA ILE A 34 61.55 -61.97 29.31
C ILE A 34 61.48 -60.66 30.12
N TRP A 35 62.22 -60.57 31.23
CA TRP A 35 62.28 -59.36 32.03
C TRP A 35 62.82 -58.16 31.25
N THR A 36 63.89 -58.31 30.46
CA THR A 36 64.42 -57.18 29.67
C THR A 36 63.41 -56.71 28.62
N ILE A 37 62.62 -57.61 28.03
CA ILE A 37 61.52 -57.26 27.12
C ILE A 37 60.42 -56.47 27.84
N ILE A 38 59.96 -56.95 29.00
CA ILE A 38 58.94 -56.25 29.81
C ILE A 38 59.46 -54.87 30.23
N LEU A 39 60.71 -54.81 30.71
CA LEU A 39 61.34 -53.56 31.09
C LEU A 39 61.33 -52.56 29.93
N ARG A 40 61.73 -52.97 28.73
CA ARG A 40 61.86 -52.07 27.59
C ARG A 40 60.54 -51.62 26.98
N PHE A 41 59.57 -52.52 26.84
CA PHE A 41 58.34 -52.22 26.11
C PHE A 41 57.18 -51.79 27.02
N GLN A 42 57.17 -52.27 28.25
CA GLN A 42 56.08 -52.01 29.18
C GLN A 42 56.49 -51.02 30.27
N ILE A 43 57.70 -51.10 30.81
CA ILE A 43 58.06 -50.23 31.94
C ILE A 43 58.69 -48.93 31.45
N ASP A 44 59.67 -48.96 30.55
CA ASP A 44 60.38 -47.79 30.00
C ASP A 44 59.48 -46.78 29.27
N THR A 45 58.29 -47.20 28.84
CA THR A 45 57.29 -46.31 28.23
C THR A 45 56.55 -45.45 29.26
N ILE A 46 56.68 -45.77 30.55
CA ILE A 46 56.07 -45.05 31.66
C ILE A 46 56.87 -43.76 31.90
N SER A 47 56.21 -42.63 31.65
CA SER A 47 56.75 -41.32 31.98
C SER A 47 55.71 -40.55 32.78
N ILE A 48 56.15 -39.91 33.85
CA ILE A 48 55.30 -39.09 34.70
C ILE A 48 55.99 -37.74 34.81
N PRO A 49 55.39 -36.67 34.28
CA PRO A 49 55.93 -35.34 34.46
C PRO A 49 55.99 -35.02 35.96
N MET A 50 57.17 -34.60 36.42
CA MET A 50 57.31 -33.89 37.69
C MET A 50 56.79 -32.46 37.52
N ASP A 51 56.55 -31.78 38.63
CA ASP A 51 56.17 -30.37 38.63
C ASP A 51 57.13 -29.56 37.74
N GLU A 52 56.58 -28.56 37.04
CA GLU A 52 57.14 -27.92 35.82
C GLU A 52 58.56 -27.31 35.97
N GLU A 53 59.13 -27.26 37.18
CA GLU A 53 60.39 -26.56 37.48
C GLU A 53 61.65 -27.43 37.45
N SER A 54 61.58 -28.76 37.63
CA SER A 54 62.82 -29.57 37.80
C SER A 54 63.34 -30.26 36.54
N GLY A 55 62.54 -30.40 35.48
CA GLY A 55 62.97 -30.89 34.15
C GLY A 55 63.56 -32.32 34.08
N GLU A 56 63.88 -32.96 35.19
CA GLU A 56 64.53 -34.28 35.23
C GLU A 56 63.51 -35.43 35.12
N ARG A 57 63.74 -36.33 34.16
CA ARG A 57 62.97 -37.57 34.03
C ARG A 57 63.57 -38.62 34.96
N LYS A 58 62.80 -39.13 35.92
CA LYS A 58 63.19 -40.29 36.72
C LYS A 58 63.28 -41.54 35.85
N HIS A 59 64.08 -42.54 36.27
CA HIS A 59 64.04 -43.88 35.69
C HIS A 59 62.61 -44.42 35.71
N ALA A 60 62.23 -45.20 34.70
CA ALA A 60 60.83 -45.62 34.51
C ALA A 60 60.25 -46.43 35.69
N LYS A 61 61.09 -47.20 36.38
CA LYS A 61 60.76 -47.86 37.65
C LYS A 61 60.39 -46.86 38.76
N ASP A 62 61.19 -45.81 38.93
CA ASP A 62 60.95 -44.76 39.93
C ASP A 62 59.74 -43.92 39.57
N ALA A 63 59.47 -43.71 38.27
CA ALA A 63 58.25 -43.09 37.79
C ALA A 63 57.02 -43.93 38.17
N LEU A 64 57.05 -45.24 37.92
CA LEU A 64 55.96 -46.13 38.33
C LEU A 64 55.79 -46.16 39.87
N LEU A 65 56.88 -46.11 40.64
CA LEU A 65 56.80 -46.05 42.10
C LEU A 65 56.14 -44.75 42.56
N LEU A 66 56.55 -43.62 41.99
CA LEU A 66 55.96 -42.31 42.27
C LEU A 66 54.47 -42.26 41.89
N TRP A 67 54.08 -42.91 40.79
CA TRP A 67 52.67 -43.06 40.43
C TRP A 67 51.88 -43.75 41.54
N CYS A 68 52.39 -44.90 41.99
CA CYS A 68 51.74 -45.69 43.02
C CYS A 68 51.59 -44.86 44.30
N GLN A 69 52.67 -44.22 44.74
CA GLN A 69 52.67 -43.34 45.90
C GLN A 69 51.65 -42.20 45.80
N ARG A 70 51.60 -41.52 44.64
CA ARG A 70 50.64 -40.43 44.40
C ARG A 70 49.19 -40.93 44.41
N LYS A 71 48.95 -42.16 43.96
CA LYS A 71 47.61 -42.76 43.86
C LYS A 71 47.11 -43.40 45.14
N THR A 72 48.01 -43.94 45.96
CA THR A 72 47.68 -44.51 47.27
C THR A 72 47.88 -43.53 48.42
N ALA A 73 48.31 -42.30 48.15
CA ALA A 73 48.38 -41.23 49.15
C ALA A 73 47.01 -40.98 49.78
N GLY A 74 46.95 -40.99 51.12
CA GLY A 74 45.72 -40.78 51.89
C GLY A 74 44.95 -42.05 52.24
N TYR A 75 45.32 -43.21 51.68
CA TYR A 75 44.74 -44.49 52.08
C TYR A 75 45.46 -45.07 53.31
N ALA A 76 44.69 -45.53 54.30
CA ALA A 76 45.23 -46.16 55.49
C ALA A 76 45.89 -47.50 55.16
N ASN A 77 47.05 -47.77 55.78
CA ASN A 77 47.78 -49.04 55.69
C ASN A 77 48.28 -49.46 54.29
N SER A 78 48.37 -48.52 53.34
CA SER A 78 48.80 -48.74 51.94
C SER A 78 49.94 -47.81 51.49
N LYS A 79 50.91 -47.57 52.39
CA LYS A 79 52.11 -46.78 52.07
C LYS A 79 53.04 -47.60 51.16
N VAL A 80 53.29 -47.10 49.94
CA VAL A 80 54.12 -47.80 48.94
C VAL A 80 55.53 -47.22 48.93
N GLU A 81 56.51 -47.96 49.43
CA GLU A 81 57.93 -47.55 49.45
C GLU A 81 58.81 -48.37 48.50
N ASN A 82 58.35 -49.57 48.12
CA ASN A 82 59.07 -50.49 47.26
C ASN A 82 58.09 -51.36 46.43
N PHE A 83 58.62 -52.19 45.53
CA PHE A 83 57.84 -53.17 44.77
C PHE A 83 57.95 -54.58 45.35
N THR A 84 58.16 -54.71 46.67
CA THR A 84 58.21 -56.01 47.37
C THR A 84 57.26 -56.00 48.55
N THR A 85 57.75 -55.69 49.75
CA THR A 85 57.01 -55.80 51.01
C THR A 85 55.82 -54.84 51.12
N SER A 86 55.85 -53.70 50.41
CA SER A 86 54.76 -52.71 50.43
C SER A 86 53.44 -53.23 49.83
N TRP A 87 53.49 -54.30 49.05
CA TRP A 87 52.34 -54.86 48.33
C TRP A 87 51.81 -56.14 48.96
N ARG A 88 52.54 -56.68 49.95
CA ARG A 88 52.31 -58.00 50.54
C ARG A 88 50.93 -58.18 51.15
N ASN A 89 50.39 -57.15 51.79
CA ASN A 89 49.08 -57.22 52.46
C ASN A 89 47.89 -56.99 51.50
N GLY A 90 48.14 -56.79 50.20
CA GLY A 90 47.13 -56.57 49.16
C GLY A 90 46.44 -55.19 49.17
N LEU A 91 46.61 -54.38 50.23
CA LEU A 91 45.91 -53.10 50.35
C LEU A 91 46.37 -52.08 49.29
N ALA A 92 47.64 -52.10 48.91
CA ALA A 92 48.16 -51.22 47.85
C ALA A 92 47.47 -51.45 46.48
N PHE A 93 47.22 -52.71 46.10
CA PHE A 93 46.49 -53.02 44.86
C PHE A 93 45.04 -52.54 44.91
N ASN A 94 44.35 -52.78 46.03
CA ASN A 94 42.97 -52.33 46.22
C ASN A 94 42.87 -50.79 46.23
N ALA A 95 43.83 -50.10 46.87
CA ALA A 95 43.90 -48.65 46.91
C ALA A 95 44.11 -48.07 45.50
N LEU A 96 44.96 -48.70 44.67
CA LEU A 96 45.15 -48.27 43.29
C LEU A 96 43.87 -48.37 42.46
N ILE A 97 43.18 -49.50 42.54
CA ILE A 97 41.90 -49.68 41.85
C ILE A 97 40.89 -48.64 42.35
N HIS A 98 40.70 -48.51 43.68
CA HIS A 98 39.75 -47.57 44.27
C HIS A 98 40.05 -46.10 43.91
N SER A 99 41.34 -45.72 43.83
CA SER A 99 41.75 -44.35 43.47
C SER A 99 41.35 -43.94 42.05
N HIS A 100 41.12 -44.91 41.16
CA HIS A 100 40.69 -44.70 39.78
C HIS A 100 39.21 -45.03 39.57
N ARG A 101 38.71 -46.05 40.26
CA ARG A 101 37.36 -46.61 40.16
C ARG A 101 36.85 -46.94 41.58
N PRO A 102 36.38 -45.92 42.33
CA PRO A 102 35.87 -46.11 43.68
C PRO A 102 34.66 -47.07 43.72
N ASP A 103 33.92 -47.13 42.61
CA ASP A 103 32.75 -47.98 42.42
C ASP A 103 33.05 -49.49 42.45
N LEU A 104 34.31 -49.90 42.30
CA LEU A 104 34.69 -51.32 42.17
C LEU A 104 35.21 -51.95 43.46
N ILE A 105 35.61 -51.16 44.46
CA ILE A 105 36.27 -51.66 45.68
C ILE A 105 35.64 -50.98 46.89
N ASN A 106 35.21 -51.74 47.90
CA ASN A 106 34.86 -51.16 49.19
C ASN A 106 36.10 -51.14 50.11
N TYR A 107 36.92 -50.09 50.00
CA TYR A 107 38.22 -50.06 50.68
C TYR A 107 38.09 -50.04 52.22
N GLU A 108 37.05 -49.42 52.77
CA GLU A 108 36.82 -49.31 54.22
C GLU A 108 36.57 -50.67 54.88
N SER A 109 36.10 -51.65 54.10
CA SER A 109 35.85 -53.01 54.59
C SER A 109 37.09 -53.91 54.63
N LEU A 110 38.23 -53.46 54.09
CA LEU A 110 39.45 -54.27 53.99
C LEU A 110 40.30 -54.20 55.26
N SER A 111 40.78 -55.35 55.74
CA SER A 111 41.65 -55.44 56.92
C SER A 111 43.10 -55.77 56.52
N PRO A 112 44.13 -55.13 57.11
CA PRO A 112 45.53 -55.50 56.89
C PRO A 112 45.88 -56.94 57.28
N GLN A 113 45.06 -57.58 58.14
CA GLN A 113 45.29 -58.95 58.61
C GLN A 113 44.89 -60.02 57.58
N ASP A 114 44.00 -59.68 56.64
CA ASP A 114 43.54 -60.59 55.59
C ASP A 114 44.28 -60.35 54.26
N ALA A 115 45.58 -60.62 54.26
CA ALA A 115 46.43 -60.38 53.10
C ALA A 115 45.98 -61.17 51.85
N ILE A 116 45.62 -62.45 52.02
CA ILE A 116 45.21 -63.34 50.91
C ILE A 116 43.86 -62.91 50.34
N GLY A 117 42.89 -62.56 51.20
CA GLY A 117 41.59 -62.05 50.77
C GLY A 117 41.72 -60.72 50.03
N ASN A 118 42.52 -59.78 50.55
CA ASN A 118 42.77 -58.50 49.90
C ASN A 118 43.41 -58.67 48.50
N LEU A 119 44.43 -59.52 48.38
CA LEU A 119 45.12 -59.77 47.12
C LEU A 119 44.17 -60.38 46.09
N ASN A 120 43.46 -61.45 46.45
CA ASN A 120 42.48 -62.06 45.56
C ASN A 120 41.37 -61.09 45.17
N ASN A 121 40.88 -60.25 46.09
CA ASN A 121 39.88 -59.22 45.78
C ASN A 121 40.37 -58.25 44.69
N ALA A 122 41.59 -57.72 44.84
CA ALA A 122 42.15 -56.82 43.83
C ALA A 122 42.39 -57.50 42.48
N PHE A 123 42.87 -58.74 42.48
CA PHE A 123 43.19 -59.48 41.26
C PHE A 123 41.91 -59.88 40.51
N ASP A 124 40.91 -60.38 41.24
CA ASP A 124 39.61 -60.74 40.67
C ASP A 124 38.88 -59.53 40.10
N VAL A 125 38.91 -58.38 40.80
CA VAL A 125 38.32 -57.14 40.28
C VAL A 125 39.07 -56.65 39.05
N ALA A 126 40.40 -56.72 39.06
CA ALA A 126 41.21 -56.31 37.92
C ALA A 126 40.95 -57.17 36.68
N GLU A 127 40.86 -58.48 36.82
CA GLU A 127 40.56 -59.39 35.71
C GLU A 127 39.10 -59.25 35.24
N LYS A 128 38.13 -59.39 36.15
CA LYS A 128 36.71 -59.46 35.78
C LYS A 128 36.10 -58.10 35.41
N LYS A 129 36.63 -56.99 35.91
CA LYS A 129 36.04 -55.65 35.75
C LYS A 129 36.92 -54.67 34.98
N LEU A 130 38.24 -54.87 34.94
CA LEU A 130 39.19 -53.98 34.27
C LEU A 130 39.93 -54.66 33.11
N ASP A 131 39.68 -55.95 32.84
CA ASP A 131 40.35 -56.74 31.80
C ASP A 131 41.89 -56.72 31.93
N ILE A 132 42.38 -56.61 33.17
CA ILE A 132 43.80 -56.70 33.51
C ILE A 132 44.08 -58.15 33.88
N ALA A 133 44.77 -58.86 32.99
CA ALA A 133 45.09 -60.29 33.15
C ALA A 133 45.78 -60.57 34.49
N ARG A 134 45.24 -61.51 35.27
CA ARG A 134 45.82 -61.93 36.56
C ARG A 134 47.17 -62.62 36.33
N LEU A 135 48.26 -61.95 36.71
CA LEU A 135 49.64 -62.47 36.55
C LEU A 135 50.23 -63.06 37.84
N LEU A 136 49.64 -62.76 38.99
CA LEU A 136 50.16 -63.13 40.30
C LEU A 136 49.09 -63.92 41.05
N ASP A 137 49.54 -64.91 41.82
CA ASP A 137 48.71 -65.56 42.83
C ASP A 137 48.94 -64.92 44.20
N ALA A 138 47.88 -64.90 45.02
CA ALA A 138 47.92 -64.26 46.33
C ALA A 138 48.96 -64.93 47.26
N GLU A 139 49.19 -66.23 47.09
CA GLU A 139 50.17 -67.01 47.84
C GLU A 139 51.61 -66.60 47.50
N ASP A 140 51.90 -66.29 46.23
CA ASP A 140 53.23 -65.87 45.77
C ASP A 140 53.58 -64.44 46.20
N VAL A 141 52.58 -63.61 46.49
CA VAL A 141 52.75 -62.24 46.97
C VAL A 141 52.78 -62.18 48.50
N ASN A 142 52.05 -63.05 49.22
CA ASN A 142 52.05 -63.08 50.69
C ASN A 142 53.21 -63.89 51.29
N VAL A 143 54.43 -63.69 50.77
CA VAL A 143 55.67 -64.28 51.29
C VAL A 143 56.53 -63.23 52.00
N ALA A 144 57.57 -63.65 52.73
CA ALA A 144 58.46 -62.74 53.45
C ALA A 144 59.16 -61.74 52.50
N HIS A 145 59.54 -62.20 51.31
CA HIS A 145 60.23 -61.41 50.28
C HIS A 145 59.60 -61.67 48.90
N PRO A 146 58.53 -60.95 48.54
CA PRO A 146 57.90 -61.10 47.23
C PRO A 146 58.85 -60.70 46.10
N ASP A 147 58.74 -61.36 44.94
CA ASP A 147 59.59 -61.05 43.80
C ASP A 147 59.28 -59.65 43.22
N GLU A 148 60.31 -58.80 43.21
CA GLU A 148 60.16 -57.39 42.81
C GLU A 148 59.73 -57.26 41.35
N LYS A 149 60.30 -58.08 40.46
CA LYS A 149 60.06 -58.02 39.01
C LYS A 149 58.63 -58.42 38.68
N SER A 150 58.10 -59.41 39.38
CA SER A 150 56.73 -59.90 39.24
C SER A 150 55.72 -58.83 39.64
N ILE A 151 55.94 -58.15 40.78
CA ILE A 151 55.08 -57.03 41.21
C ILE A 151 55.17 -55.86 40.24
N ILE A 152 56.37 -55.44 39.81
CA ILE A 152 56.52 -54.33 38.85
C ILE A 152 55.77 -54.63 37.55
N THR A 153 55.95 -55.84 37.00
CA THR A 153 55.27 -56.29 35.78
C THR A 153 53.76 -56.13 35.93
N TYR A 154 53.19 -56.63 37.02
CA TYR A 154 51.74 -56.58 37.21
C TYR A 154 51.22 -55.16 37.46
N VAL A 155 51.88 -54.38 38.32
CA VAL A 155 51.52 -52.99 38.60
C VAL A 155 51.61 -52.10 37.34
N SER A 156 52.55 -52.38 36.45
CA SER A 156 52.66 -51.64 35.19
C SER A 156 51.46 -51.87 34.24
N LEU A 157 50.79 -53.03 34.32
CA LEU A 157 49.54 -53.25 33.58
C LEU A 157 48.42 -52.33 34.08
N TYR A 158 48.29 -52.15 35.40
CA TYR A 158 47.34 -51.19 35.97
C TYR A 158 47.63 -49.77 35.51
N TYR A 159 48.90 -49.37 35.49
CA TYR A 159 49.29 -48.05 34.99
C TYR A 159 48.82 -47.84 33.55
N HIS A 160 49.15 -48.77 32.64
CA HIS A 160 48.79 -48.64 31.22
C HIS A 160 47.28 -48.64 30.99
N HIS A 161 46.55 -49.50 31.69
CA HIS A 161 45.09 -49.52 31.62
C HIS A 161 44.49 -48.17 32.02
N PHE A 162 44.86 -47.64 33.18
CA PHE A 162 44.30 -46.37 33.66
C PHE A 162 44.84 -45.13 32.93
N ALA A 163 46.07 -45.18 32.42
CA ALA A 163 46.63 -44.13 31.58
C ALA A 163 45.88 -44.04 30.25
N LYS A 164 45.62 -45.19 29.60
CA LYS A 164 44.80 -45.27 28.38
C LYS A 164 43.37 -44.77 28.62
N GLN A 165 42.74 -45.20 29.71
CA GLN A 165 41.38 -44.73 30.04
C GLN A 165 41.33 -43.21 30.23
N LYS A 166 42.36 -42.61 30.85
CA LYS A 166 42.45 -41.16 31.03
C LYS A 166 42.67 -40.43 29.70
N THR A 167 43.51 -40.93 28.81
CA THR A 167 43.73 -40.31 27.49
C THR A 167 42.47 -40.38 26.63
N GLU A 168 41.76 -41.51 26.63
CA GLU A 168 40.48 -41.68 25.93
C GLU A 168 39.41 -40.71 26.46
N MET A 169 39.26 -40.60 27.79
CA MET A 169 38.30 -39.67 28.39
C MET A 169 38.61 -38.20 28.07
N THR A 170 39.90 -37.81 28.09
CA THR A 170 40.29 -36.44 27.72
C THR A 170 40.10 -36.17 26.22
N GLY A 171 40.35 -37.16 25.37
CA GLY A 171 40.02 -37.13 23.94
C GLY A 171 38.52 -36.93 23.71
N ALA A 172 37.68 -37.73 24.35
CA ALA A 172 36.22 -37.63 24.27
C ALA A 172 35.70 -36.24 24.70
N ARG A 173 36.24 -35.68 25.79
CA ARG A 173 35.89 -34.31 26.23
C ARG A 173 36.28 -33.24 25.21
N ARG A 174 37.44 -33.36 24.57
CA ARG A 174 37.87 -32.43 23.51
C ARG A 174 36.95 -32.52 22.29
N VAL A 175 36.61 -33.74 21.86
CA VAL A 175 35.66 -33.97 20.75
C VAL A 175 34.30 -33.37 21.08
N ALA A 176 33.76 -33.64 22.27
CA ALA A 176 32.48 -33.08 22.70
C ALA A 176 32.46 -31.54 22.67
N LYS A 177 33.56 -30.89 23.11
CA LYS A 177 33.69 -29.42 23.04
C LYS A 177 33.69 -28.91 21.60
N ILE A 178 34.40 -29.59 20.70
CA ILE A 178 34.42 -29.22 19.28
C ILE A 178 33.03 -29.37 18.67
N VAL A 179 32.38 -30.52 18.87
CA VAL A 179 31.03 -30.79 18.36
C VAL A 179 30.03 -29.77 18.87
N GLY A 180 30.04 -29.45 20.16
CA GLY A 180 29.18 -28.39 20.72
C GLY A 180 29.43 -27.01 20.09
N SER A 181 30.70 -26.67 19.84
CA SER A 181 31.05 -25.43 19.13
C SER A 181 30.53 -25.42 17.69
N LEU A 182 30.56 -26.56 16.99
CA LEU A 182 30.04 -26.69 15.63
C LEU A 182 28.51 -26.55 15.61
N MET A 183 27.79 -27.27 16.47
CA MET A 183 26.33 -27.16 16.57
C MET A 183 25.90 -25.71 16.85
N SER A 184 26.56 -25.04 17.79
CA SER A 184 26.28 -23.63 18.08
C SER A 184 26.67 -22.66 16.96
N SER A 185 27.48 -23.09 15.99
CA SER A 185 27.79 -22.30 14.80
C SER A 185 26.75 -22.54 13.71
N ASP A 186 26.24 -23.75 13.59
CA ASP A 186 25.21 -24.11 12.62
C ASP A 186 23.86 -23.48 13.02
N GLN A 187 23.50 -23.48 14.31
CA GLN A 187 22.32 -22.76 14.80
C GLN A 187 22.34 -21.27 14.41
N LEU A 188 23.47 -20.58 14.57
CA LEU A 188 23.58 -19.17 14.19
C LEU A 188 23.37 -18.95 12.68
N GLN A 189 23.78 -19.91 11.85
CA GLN A 189 23.57 -19.85 10.39
C GLN A 189 22.09 -20.04 10.06
N GLU A 190 21.44 -21.02 10.69
CA GLU A 190 19.99 -21.26 10.54
C GLU A 190 19.18 -20.04 10.99
N ASP A 191 19.52 -19.44 12.14
CA ASP A 191 18.87 -18.24 12.65
C ASP A 191 19.03 -17.07 11.67
N TYR A 192 20.22 -16.89 11.08
CA TYR A 192 20.46 -15.86 10.07
C TYR A 192 19.61 -16.09 8.81
N GLU A 193 19.55 -17.33 8.30
CA GLU A 193 18.78 -17.66 7.10
C GLU A 193 17.28 -17.46 7.31
N ALA A 194 16.76 -17.85 8.49
CA ALA A 194 15.37 -17.66 8.86
C ALA A 194 14.99 -16.17 8.95
N LEU A 195 15.76 -15.39 9.72
CA LEU A 195 15.52 -13.96 9.88
C LEU A 195 15.64 -13.18 8.56
N CYS A 196 16.62 -13.55 7.72
CA CYS A 196 16.78 -12.95 6.40
C CYS A 196 15.56 -13.22 5.50
N SER A 197 15.10 -14.47 5.47
CA SER A 197 13.94 -14.88 4.68
C SER A 197 12.66 -14.17 5.13
N GLU A 198 12.43 -14.09 6.45
CA GLU A 198 11.28 -13.39 7.02
C GLU A 198 11.29 -11.89 6.69
N LEU A 199 12.44 -11.24 6.82
CA LEU A 199 12.58 -9.82 6.51
C LEU A 199 12.36 -9.55 5.02
N LEU A 200 12.95 -10.35 4.13
CA LEU A 200 12.77 -10.23 2.68
C LEU A 200 11.30 -10.44 2.28
N LEU A 201 10.63 -11.43 2.87
CA LEU A 201 9.20 -11.67 2.63
C LEU A 201 8.36 -10.47 3.06
N TRP A 202 8.62 -9.92 4.25
CA TRP A 202 7.93 -8.72 4.73
C TRP A 202 8.15 -7.53 3.80
N ILE A 203 9.39 -7.32 3.34
CA ILE A 203 9.72 -6.25 2.38
C ILE A 203 8.91 -6.41 1.10
N GLN A 204 8.88 -7.61 0.51
CA GLN A 204 8.16 -7.88 -0.74
C GLN A 204 6.64 -7.65 -0.60
N GLN A 205 6.04 -8.12 0.49
CA GLN A 205 4.61 -7.91 0.77
C GLN A 205 4.29 -6.43 0.98
N THR A 206 5.16 -5.72 1.71
CA THR A 206 5.01 -4.28 1.97
C THR A 206 5.15 -3.47 0.67
N ILE A 207 6.12 -3.79 -0.19
CA ILE A 207 6.26 -3.17 -1.52
C ILE A 207 4.97 -3.35 -2.34
N THR A 208 4.37 -4.55 -2.31
CA THR A 208 3.11 -4.83 -3.02
C THR A 208 1.98 -3.94 -2.50
N MET A 209 1.83 -3.82 -1.17
CA MET A 209 0.86 -2.94 -0.53
C MET A 209 1.10 -1.46 -0.87
N LEU A 210 2.36 -1.00 -0.80
CA LEU A 210 2.75 0.37 -1.12
C LEU A 210 2.56 0.68 -2.61
N ASN A 211 2.63 -0.31 -3.49
CA ASN A 211 2.43 -0.14 -4.93
C ASN A 211 0.96 -0.18 -5.37
N ASP A 212 0.02 -0.47 -4.47
CA ASP A 212 -1.40 -0.31 -4.80
C ASP A 212 -1.69 1.17 -5.16
N ARG A 213 -2.45 1.36 -6.23
CA ARG A 213 -2.87 2.68 -6.75
C ARG A 213 -4.40 2.82 -6.77
N LYS A 214 -5.12 1.86 -6.17
CA LYS A 214 -6.57 1.96 -5.97
C LYS A 214 -6.84 2.82 -4.76
N PHE A 215 -7.13 4.09 -5.00
CA PHE A 215 -7.46 5.03 -3.93
C PHE A 215 -8.97 5.12 -3.69
N PRO A 216 -9.39 5.31 -2.43
CA PRO A 216 -10.79 5.58 -2.12
C PRO A 216 -11.22 6.91 -2.74
N ASN A 217 -12.40 6.92 -3.37
CA ASN A 217 -12.94 8.11 -4.01
C ASN A 217 -13.67 9.02 -2.99
N SER A 218 -12.96 9.47 -1.95
CA SER A 218 -13.49 10.45 -0.99
C SER A 218 -12.36 11.10 -0.22
N LEU A 219 -12.57 12.35 0.21
CA LEU A 219 -11.59 13.08 1.02
C LEU A 219 -11.31 12.36 2.35
N LYS A 220 -12.35 11.80 2.99
CA LYS A 220 -12.18 11.06 4.24
C LYS A 220 -11.40 9.77 4.04
N GLY A 221 -11.71 9.01 2.99
CA GLY A 221 -11.01 7.77 2.69
C GLY A 221 -9.51 7.98 2.43
N ILE A 222 -9.13 9.03 1.71
CA ILE A 222 -7.71 9.31 1.44
C ILE A 222 -6.97 9.80 2.69
N GLN A 223 -7.64 10.53 3.59
CA GLN A 223 -7.10 10.90 4.90
C GLN A 223 -6.84 9.67 5.78
N ASP A 224 -7.73 8.69 5.76
CA ASP A 224 -7.55 7.44 6.51
C ASP A 224 -6.38 6.62 5.95
N GLN A 225 -6.20 6.59 4.62
CA GLN A 225 -5.02 5.99 3.97
C GLN A 225 -3.71 6.69 4.34
N LEU A 226 -3.71 8.03 4.45
CA LEU A 226 -2.55 8.78 4.93
C LEU A 226 -2.22 8.47 6.40
N LEU A 227 -3.24 8.25 7.23
CA LEU A 227 -3.05 7.85 8.63
C LEU A 227 -2.46 6.43 8.72
N ALA A 228 -2.97 5.48 7.94
CA ALA A 228 -2.40 4.15 7.84
C ALA A 228 -0.94 4.17 7.34
N PHE A 229 -0.65 4.97 6.32
CA PHE A 229 0.71 5.17 5.83
C PHE A 229 1.64 5.80 6.87
N LYS A 230 1.14 6.75 7.66
CA LYS A 230 1.87 7.31 8.80
C LYS A 230 2.16 6.22 9.85
N ASN A 231 1.17 5.40 10.21
CA ASN A 231 1.35 4.28 11.15
C ASN A 231 2.44 3.33 10.69
N TYR A 232 2.40 2.92 9.42
CA TYR A 232 3.44 2.10 8.81
C TYR A 232 4.84 2.72 9.02
N ARG A 233 5.02 4.00 8.71
CA ARG A 233 6.32 4.69 8.83
C ARG A 233 6.81 4.85 10.27
N THR A 234 5.90 5.08 11.22
CA THR A 234 6.28 5.43 12.60
C THR A 234 6.26 4.24 13.56
N VAL A 235 5.56 3.16 13.23
CA VAL A 235 5.35 2.01 14.13
C VAL A 235 5.85 0.72 13.50
N GLU A 236 5.46 0.40 12.27
CA GLU A 236 5.74 -0.90 11.67
C GLU A 236 7.14 -1.01 11.04
N LYS A 237 7.59 0.01 10.31
CA LYS A 237 8.91 0.03 9.65
C LYS A 237 10.11 0.12 10.62
N PRO A 238 10.08 0.93 11.71
CA PRO A 238 11.23 1.06 12.61
C PRO A 238 11.76 -0.25 13.23
N PRO A 239 10.94 -1.19 13.75
CA PRO A 239 11.46 -2.47 14.24
C PRO A 239 12.10 -3.29 13.12
N LYS A 240 11.57 -3.27 11.90
CA LYS A 240 12.17 -3.95 10.74
C LYS A 240 13.53 -3.39 10.34
N TYR A 241 13.74 -2.08 10.53
CA TYR A 241 15.05 -1.47 10.34
C TYR A 241 16.06 -1.93 11.41
N LYS A 242 15.60 -2.17 12.65
CA LYS A 242 16.45 -2.76 13.70
C LYS A 242 16.81 -4.21 13.38
N GLU A 243 15.85 -5.02 12.95
CA GLU A 243 16.07 -6.40 12.50
C GLU A 243 17.13 -6.47 11.39
N LYS A 244 17.11 -5.53 10.43
CA LYS A 244 18.18 -5.41 9.42
C LYS A 244 19.56 -5.22 10.04
N GLY A 245 19.70 -4.34 11.03
CA GLY A 245 20.99 -4.13 11.73
C GLY A 245 21.41 -5.33 12.58
N GLU A 246 20.45 -6.03 13.17
CA GLU A 246 20.70 -7.28 13.92
C GLU A 246 21.20 -8.40 12.99
N LEU A 247 20.68 -8.49 11.77
CA LEU A 247 21.16 -9.41 10.74
C LEU A 247 22.62 -9.13 10.34
N GLU A 248 23.00 -7.86 10.16
CA GLU A 248 24.39 -7.47 9.89
C GLU A 248 25.33 -7.91 11.03
N ALA A 249 24.91 -7.67 12.28
CA ALA A 249 25.67 -8.06 13.47
C ALA A 249 25.78 -9.59 13.61
N LEU A 250 24.70 -10.32 13.33
CA LEU A 250 24.68 -11.78 13.34
C LEU A 250 25.61 -12.36 12.27
N PHE A 251 25.57 -11.83 11.05
CA PHE A 251 26.49 -12.22 9.98
C PHE A 251 27.94 -12.01 10.38
N PHE A 252 28.28 -10.84 10.95
CA PHE A 252 29.63 -10.57 11.44
C PHE A 252 30.07 -11.55 12.54
N THR A 253 29.15 -11.89 13.44
CA THR A 253 29.38 -12.86 14.51
C THR A 253 29.69 -14.25 13.95
N ILE A 254 28.92 -14.71 12.96
CA ILE A 254 29.14 -15.99 12.27
C ILE A 254 30.53 -16.01 11.60
N GLN A 255 30.89 -14.94 10.88
CA GLN A 255 32.18 -14.83 10.20
C GLN A 255 33.35 -14.90 11.21
N THR A 256 33.25 -14.14 12.29
CA THR A 256 34.27 -14.10 13.36
C THR A 256 34.44 -15.45 14.02
N LYS A 257 33.32 -16.12 14.36
CA LYS A 257 33.33 -17.45 15.00
C LYS A 257 33.95 -18.51 14.09
N ARG A 258 33.63 -18.50 12.79
CA ARG A 258 34.22 -19.46 11.82
C ARG A 258 35.71 -19.22 11.59
N LYS A 259 36.14 -17.95 11.52
CA LYS A 259 37.55 -17.58 11.43
C LYS A 259 38.34 -18.06 12.65
N ALA A 260 37.80 -17.89 13.85
CA ALA A 260 38.41 -18.37 15.09
C ALA A 260 38.56 -19.91 15.13
N MET A 261 37.65 -20.64 14.48
CA MET A 261 37.73 -22.10 14.32
C MET A 261 38.62 -22.55 13.14
N GLY A 262 39.27 -21.63 12.42
CA GLY A 262 40.08 -21.96 11.24
C GLY A 262 39.26 -22.50 10.05
N ARG A 263 37.95 -22.23 10.02
CA ARG A 263 37.05 -22.68 8.95
C ARG A 263 36.94 -21.62 7.85
N LYS A 264 36.53 -22.08 6.66
CA LYS A 264 36.21 -21.19 5.53
C LYS A 264 35.09 -20.21 5.94
N PRO A 265 35.12 -18.96 5.42
CA PRO A 265 34.06 -17.98 5.61
C PRO A 265 32.68 -18.55 5.34
N TYR A 266 31.68 -18.06 6.06
CA TYR A 266 30.30 -18.42 5.80
C TYR A 266 29.84 -17.75 4.49
N VAL A 267 29.10 -18.49 3.67
CA VAL A 267 28.48 -18.02 2.44
C VAL A 267 27.00 -18.37 2.54
N PRO A 268 26.09 -17.38 2.63
CA PRO A 268 24.67 -17.64 2.67
C PRO A 268 24.16 -18.33 1.40
N PRO A 269 23.00 -19.02 1.47
CA PRO A 269 22.29 -19.49 0.29
C PRO A 269 21.96 -18.36 -0.69
N ALA A 270 21.73 -18.72 -1.96
CA ALA A 270 21.41 -17.75 -3.00
C ALA A 270 20.16 -16.94 -2.65
N GLY A 271 20.25 -15.61 -2.76
CA GLY A 271 19.16 -14.68 -2.43
C GLY A 271 19.09 -14.25 -0.96
N LEU A 272 19.96 -14.78 -0.10
CA LEU A 272 20.04 -14.42 1.32
C LEU A 272 21.32 -13.64 1.66
N PHE A 273 21.95 -13.03 0.67
CA PHE A 273 23.14 -12.22 0.90
C PHE A 273 22.75 -10.85 1.47
N MET A 274 23.69 -10.23 2.20
CA MET A 274 23.48 -8.89 2.75
C MET A 274 23.10 -7.86 1.68
N HIS A 275 23.70 -7.95 0.49
CA HIS A 275 23.38 -7.06 -0.63
C HIS A 275 21.96 -7.25 -1.18
N ASP A 276 21.37 -8.44 -1.04
CA ASP A 276 19.98 -8.70 -1.43
C ASP A 276 19.04 -7.94 -0.50
N ILE A 277 19.31 -7.96 0.81
CA ILE A 277 18.56 -7.18 1.80
C ILE A 277 18.70 -5.69 1.54
N GLU A 278 19.92 -5.20 1.28
CA GLU A 278 20.17 -3.79 0.97
C GLU A 278 19.41 -3.35 -0.29
N SER A 279 19.43 -4.17 -1.34
CA SER A 279 18.73 -3.91 -2.60
C SER A 279 17.21 -3.92 -2.41
N ALA A 280 16.67 -4.90 -1.68
CA ALA A 280 15.25 -4.98 -1.36
C ALA A 280 14.80 -3.79 -0.49
N TRP A 281 15.63 -3.39 0.48
CA TRP A 281 15.35 -2.23 1.32
C TRP A 281 15.36 -0.92 0.53
N ALA A 282 16.30 -0.75 -0.41
CA ALA A 282 16.32 0.42 -1.29
C ALA A 282 15.06 0.49 -2.18
N LEU A 283 14.58 -0.66 -2.68
CA LEU A 283 13.34 -0.75 -3.44
C LEU A 283 12.11 -0.43 -2.58
N LEU A 284 12.12 -0.83 -1.30
CA LEU A 284 11.09 -0.46 -0.33
C LEU A 284 11.06 1.06 -0.11
N ASP A 285 12.21 1.69 0.09
CA ASP A 285 12.32 3.14 0.25
C ASP A 285 11.83 3.90 -0.99
N HIS A 286 12.14 3.40 -2.18
CA HIS A 286 11.60 3.95 -3.43
C HIS A 286 10.08 3.83 -3.50
N SER A 287 9.53 2.65 -3.21
CA SER A 287 8.09 2.38 -3.22
C SER A 287 7.35 3.21 -2.16
N GLU A 288 7.97 3.48 -1.00
CA GLU A 288 7.45 4.36 0.04
C GLU A 288 7.33 5.80 -0.44
N ASN A 289 8.38 6.33 -1.09
CA ASN A 289 8.37 7.68 -1.65
C ASN A 289 7.28 7.83 -2.72
N ASP A 290 7.16 6.86 -3.63
CA ASP A 290 6.14 6.85 -4.67
C ASP A 290 4.72 6.78 -4.08
N ARG A 291 4.51 5.94 -3.06
CA ARG A 291 3.24 5.87 -2.34
C ARG A 291 2.89 7.20 -1.68
N GLN A 292 3.86 7.86 -1.05
CA GLN A 292 3.65 9.18 -0.44
C GLN A 292 3.21 10.21 -1.50
N LEU A 293 3.93 10.28 -2.62
CA LEU A 293 3.60 11.20 -3.71
C LEU A 293 2.20 10.93 -4.28
N ALA A 294 1.87 9.67 -4.53
CA ALA A 294 0.57 9.27 -5.06
C ALA A 294 -0.58 9.63 -4.09
N LEU A 295 -0.41 9.37 -2.78
CA LEU A 295 -1.38 9.77 -1.75
C LEU A 295 -1.57 11.28 -1.69
N MET A 296 -0.49 12.07 -1.78
CA MET A 296 -0.56 13.53 -1.77
C MET A 296 -1.23 14.11 -3.03
N MET A 297 -0.93 13.53 -4.20
CA MET A 297 -1.58 13.92 -5.46
C MET A 297 -3.08 13.64 -5.41
N GLU A 298 -3.47 12.46 -4.94
CA GLU A 298 -4.88 12.09 -4.83
C GLU A 298 -5.61 12.94 -3.77
N LEU A 299 -4.97 13.22 -2.62
CA LEU A 299 -5.53 14.13 -1.61
C LEU A 299 -5.86 15.50 -2.22
N ARG A 300 -4.89 16.10 -2.93
CA ARG A 300 -5.08 17.40 -3.58
C ARG A 300 -6.18 17.34 -4.64
N ARG A 301 -6.28 16.22 -5.38
CA ARG A 301 -7.35 16.00 -6.36
C ARG A 301 -8.71 15.99 -5.68
N GLN A 302 -8.86 15.22 -4.59
CA GLN A 302 -10.11 15.15 -3.81
C GLN A 302 -10.48 16.51 -3.21
N GLU A 303 -9.55 17.23 -2.59
CA GLU A 303 -9.79 18.59 -2.06
C GLU A 303 -10.26 19.56 -3.14
N ARG A 304 -9.65 19.51 -4.33
CA ARG A 304 -10.04 20.34 -5.48
C ARG A 304 -11.47 20.03 -5.92
N LEU A 305 -11.83 18.74 -6.00
CA LEU A 305 -13.17 18.32 -6.41
C LEU A 305 -14.23 18.73 -5.38
N GLU A 306 -13.96 18.56 -4.09
CA GLU A 306 -14.85 19.00 -3.02
C GLU A 306 -15.08 20.51 -3.07
N LEU A 307 -14.01 21.30 -3.24
CA LEU A 307 -14.14 22.75 -3.37
C LEU A 307 -14.94 23.13 -4.62
N MET A 308 -14.78 22.40 -5.72
CA MET A 308 -15.52 22.63 -6.96
C MET A 308 -16.99 22.25 -6.82
N ALA A 309 -17.32 21.15 -6.13
CA ALA A 309 -18.68 20.75 -5.79
C ALA A 309 -19.36 21.79 -4.88
N GLN A 310 -18.66 22.30 -3.85
CA GLN A 310 -19.17 23.39 -3.00
C GLN A 310 -19.40 24.70 -3.77
N LYS A 311 -18.55 25.00 -4.77
CA LYS A 311 -18.75 26.14 -5.67
C LYS A 311 -19.95 25.92 -6.59
N PHE A 312 -20.14 24.70 -7.10
CA PHE A 312 -21.32 24.34 -7.88
C PHE A 312 -22.57 24.55 -7.04
N GLU A 313 -22.66 23.98 -5.84
CA GLU A 313 -23.87 24.03 -5.01
C GLU A 313 -24.25 25.46 -4.63
N ARG A 314 -23.29 26.27 -4.18
CA ARG A 314 -23.54 27.70 -3.90
C ARG A 314 -24.05 28.44 -5.13
N LYS A 315 -23.45 28.19 -6.29
CA LYS A 315 -23.89 28.83 -7.53
C LYS A 315 -25.28 28.33 -7.93
N ALA A 316 -25.53 27.03 -7.89
CA ALA A 316 -26.80 26.38 -8.18
C ALA A 316 -27.92 26.96 -7.33
N GLY A 317 -27.72 27.06 -6.01
CA GLY A 317 -28.69 27.68 -5.09
C GLY A 317 -29.05 29.13 -5.46
N LEU A 318 -28.06 29.96 -5.82
CA LEU A 318 -28.31 31.33 -6.29
C LEU A 318 -29.13 31.38 -7.58
N ARG A 319 -28.91 30.44 -8.52
CA ARG A 319 -29.66 30.40 -9.79
C ARG A 319 -31.06 29.89 -9.55
N ASP A 320 -31.23 28.90 -8.68
CA ASP A 320 -32.54 28.35 -8.33
C ASP A 320 -33.43 29.40 -7.65
N ALA A 321 -32.88 30.19 -6.72
CA ALA A 321 -33.58 31.31 -6.09
C ALA A 321 -34.02 32.35 -7.12
N TRP A 322 -33.09 32.78 -7.97
CA TRP A 322 -33.39 33.76 -9.02
C TRP A 322 -34.40 33.23 -10.06
N LEU A 323 -34.32 31.94 -10.44
CA LEU A 323 -35.29 31.31 -11.33
C LEU A 323 -36.69 31.34 -10.74
N ARG A 324 -36.83 31.06 -9.43
CA ARG A 324 -38.13 31.14 -8.73
C ARG A 324 -38.67 32.57 -8.74
N GLU A 325 -37.85 33.55 -8.37
CA GLU A 325 -38.23 34.97 -8.37
C GLU A 325 -38.68 35.42 -9.76
N MET A 326 -37.89 35.14 -10.79
CA MET A 326 -38.19 35.57 -12.16
C MET A 326 -39.41 34.83 -12.74
N SER A 327 -39.60 33.57 -12.39
CA SER A 327 -40.81 32.82 -12.77
C SER A 327 -42.06 33.46 -12.16
N SER A 328 -42.01 33.91 -10.90
CA SER A 328 -43.12 34.65 -10.26
C SER A 328 -43.41 35.96 -10.98
N VAL A 329 -42.36 36.72 -11.34
CA VAL A 329 -42.52 37.99 -12.10
C VAL A 329 -43.16 37.76 -13.48
N LEU A 330 -42.91 36.61 -14.10
CA LEU A 330 -43.56 36.25 -15.36
C LEU A 330 -45.00 35.73 -15.19
N GLN A 331 -45.34 35.16 -14.04
CA GLN A 331 -46.72 34.75 -13.72
C GLN A 331 -47.63 35.96 -13.46
N ASP A 332 -47.12 37.03 -12.86
CA ASP A 332 -47.83 38.30 -12.63
C ASP A 332 -47.93 39.16 -13.91
N PHE A 333 -48.38 38.53 -15.01
CA PHE A 333 -48.45 39.13 -16.33
C PHE A 333 -49.85 39.67 -16.66
N ASP A 334 -49.95 41.00 -16.84
CA ASP A 334 -51.10 41.66 -17.45
C ASP A 334 -50.80 42.02 -18.90
N LEU A 335 -51.73 41.67 -19.80
CA LEU A 335 -51.66 41.95 -21.23
C LEU A 335 -52.01 43.41 -21.55
N GLY A 336 -52.74 44.11 -20.67
CA GLY A 336 -53.26 45.45 -20.92
C GLY A 336 -54.54 45.46 -21.76
N ARG A 337 -55.35 46.52 -21.61
CA ARG A 337 -56.69 46.62 -22.22
C ARG A 337 -56.79 47.62 -23.37
N ASN A 338 -55.77 48.45 -23.57
CA ASN A 338 -55.70 49.45 -24.64
C ASN A 338 -54.29 49.52 -25.24
N ILE A 339 -54.17 50.16 -26.41
CA ILE A 339 -52.93 50.14 -27.20
C ILE A 339 -51.73 50.70 -26.42
N ALA A 340 -51.93 51.77 -25.65
CA ALA A 340 -50.89 52.37 -24.82
C ALA A 340 -50.41 51.44 -23.69
N GLN A 341 -51.34 50.72 -23.05
CA GLN A 341 -51.02 49.73 -22.02
C GLN A 341 -50.32 48.50 -22.60
N VAL A 342 -50.72 48.03 -23.79
CA VAL A 342 -50.07 46.91 -24.48
C VAL A 342 -48.64 47.29 -24.91
N GLU A 343 -48.46 48.48 -25.50
CA GLU A 343 -47.14 49.00 -25.87
C GLU A 343 -46.23 49.18 -24.64
N ALA A 344 -46.76 49.70 -23.54
CA ALA A 344 -46.03 49.79 -22.28
C ALA A 344 -45.64 48.41 -21.73
N SER A 345 -46.55 47.43 -21.81
CA SER A 345 -46.30 46.04 -21.41
C SER A 345 -45.27 45.35 -22.31
N LEU A 346 -45.26 45.66 -23.61
CA LEU A 346 -44.25 45.21 -24.57
C LEU A 346 -42.86 45.78 -24.24
N LYS A 347 -42.78 47.07 -23.91
CA LYS A 347 -41.52 47.68 -23.43
C LYS A 347 -41.03 47.04 -22.13
N LYS A 348 -41.94 46.79 -21.17
CA LYS A 348 -41.61 46.08 -19.92
C LYS A 348 -41.10 44.66 -20.20
N GLN A 349 -41.74 43.94 -21.12
CA GLN A 349 -41.31 42.62 -21.56
C GLN A 349 -39.90 42.64 -22.19
N GLN A 350 -39.60 43.62 -23.04
CA GLN A 350 -38.26 43.79 -23.62
C GLN A 350 -37.20 44.06 -22.55
N ALA A 351 -37.52 44.89 -21.55
CA ALA A 351 -36.62 45.15 -20.43
C ALA A 351 -36.34 43.88 -19.59
N ILE A 352 -37.38 43.08 -19.32
CA ILE A 352 -37.23 41.79 -18.61
C ILE A 352 -36.37 40.82 -19.44
N ALA A 353 -36.63 40.71 -20.75
CA ALA A 353 -35.83 39.87 -21.64
C ALA A 353 -34.35 40.30 -21.66
N ALA A 354 -34.08 41.61 -21.65
CA ALA A 354 -32.73 42.15 -21.60
C ALA A 354 -31.99 41.83 -20.28
N ASP A 355 -32.69 41.62 -19.16
CA ASP A 355 -32.06 41.12 -17.91
C ASP A 355 -31.88 39.60 -17.90
N ILE A 356 -32.84 38.85 -18.47
CA ILE A 356 -32.84 37.38 -18.46
C ILE A 356 -31.79 36.82 -19.42
N LEU A 357 -31.85 37.17 -20.71
CA LEU A 357 -31.09 36.51 -21.77
C LEU A 357 -29.56 36.51 -21.54
N PRO A 358 -28.92 37.60 -21.07
CA PRO A 358 -27.48 37.60 -20.81
C PRO A 358 -27.02 36.61 -19.72
N ARG A 359 -27.95 36.11 -18.89
CA ARG A 359 -27.63 35.17 -17.80
C ARG A 359 -27.43 33.73 -18.28
N GLU A 360 -27.69 33.41 -19.54
CA GLU A 360 -27.48 32.08 -20.13
C GLU A 360 -26.05 31.55 -19.85
N ASN A 361 -25.04 32.41 -19.94
CA ASN A 361 -23.65 32.06 -19.65
C ASN A 361 -23.42 31.53 -18.22
N ARG A 362 -24.26 31.95 -17.26
CA ARG A 362 -24.18 31.47 -15.87
C ARG A 362 -24.65 30.01 -15.76
N PHE A 363 -25.61 29.58 -16.57
CA PHE A 363 -26.08 28.19 -16.64
C PHE A 363 -25.11 27.31 -17.44
N LYS A 364 -24.53 27.83 -18.53
CA LYS A 364 -23.42 27.17 -19.24
C LYS A 364 -22.23 26.92 -18.31
N SER A 365 -21.88 27.90 -17.47
CA SER A 365 -20.81 27.74 -16.47
C SER A 365 -21.12 26.65 -15.42
N LEU A 366 -22.37 26.54 -14.95
CA LEU A 366 -22.80 25.45 -14.07
C LEU A 366 -22.67 24.09 -14.77
N SER A 367 -23.08 24.01 -16.03
CA SER A 367 -23.01 22.78 -16.82
C SER A 367 -21.57 22.33 -17.04
N PHE A 368 -20.66 23.29 -17.29
CA PHE A 368 -19.22 23.03 -17.35
C PHE A 368 -18.68 22.49 -16.02
N MET A 369 -19.07 23.08 -14.88
CA MET A 369 -18.65 22.60 -13.57
C MET A 369 -19.13 21.17 -13.29
N ALA A 370 -20.38 20.85 -13.60
CA ALA A 370 -20.94 19.51 -13.44
C ALA A 370 -20.26 18.47 -14.36
N ALA A 371 -19.96 18.87 -15.60
CA ALA A 371 -19.24 18.03 -16.55
C ALA A 371 -17.82 17.69 -16.09
N GLU A 372 -17.07 18.68 -15.60
CA GLU A 372 -15.71 18.45 -15.10
C GLU A 372 -15.71 17.55 -13.86
N LEU A 373 -16.67 17.74 -12.93
CA LEU A 373 -16.82 16.87 -11.75
C LEU A 373 -17.16 15.42 -12.15
N SER A 374 -17.95 15.22 -13.20
CA SER A 374 -18.25 13.89 -13.72
C SER A 374 -17.04 13.25 -14.40
N LYS A 375 -16.31 14.03 -15.20
CA LYS A 375 -15.11 13.59 -15.91
C LYS A 375 -14.01 13.14 -14.94
N GLU A 376 -13.87 13.85 -13.83
CA GLU A 376 -12.94 13.53 -12.75
C GLU A 376 -13.47 12.47 -11.77
N ASN A 377 -14.59 11.81 -12.09
CA ASN A 377 -15.20 10.76 -11.27
C ASN A 377 -15.43 11.19 -9.82
N TYR A 378 -15.97 12.39 -9.59
CA TYR A 378 -16.36 12.83 -8.24
C TYR A 378 -17.45 11.91 -7.66
N HIS A 379 -17.34 11.54 -6.39
CA HIS A 379 -18.20 10.52 -5.78
C HIS A 379 -19.70 10.86 -5.81
N ASP A 380 -20.06 12.13 -5.69
CA ASP A 380 -21.45 12.61 -5.71
C ASP A 380 -21.82 13.24 -7.08
N SER A 381 -21.09 12.88 -8.14
CA SER A 381 -21.31 13.41 -9.50
C SER A 381 -22.74 13.19 -10.00
N ASP A 382 -23.36 12.05 -9.69
CA ASP A 382 -24.76 11.76 -10.07
C ASP A 382 -25.75 12.75 -9.46
N LYS A 383 -25.59 13.10 -8.17
CA LYS A 383 -26.44 14.11 -7.50
C LYS A 383 -26.27 15.48 -8.16
N ILE A 384 -25.03 15.84 -8.50
CA ILE A 384 -24.71 17.09 -9.19
C ILE A 384 -25.37 17.13 -10.58
N ARG A 385 -25.34 16.02 -11.33
CA ARG A 385 -25.98 15.90 -12.65
C ARG A 385 -27.51 15.97 -12.59
N ILE A 386 -28.12 15.40 -11.56
CA ILE A 386 -29.56 15.55 -11.33
C ILE A 386 -29.89 17.03 -11.07
N ARG A 387 -29.14 17.67 -10.17
CA ARG A 387 -29.33 19.08 -9.82
C ARG A 387 -29.11 20.02 -11.00
N GLU A 388 -28.11 19.75 -11.85
CA GLU A 388 -27.86 20.45 -13.10
C GLU A 388 -29.08 20.39 -14.02
N ARG A 389 -29.62 19.18 -14.27
CA ARG A 389 -30.79 18.98 -15.13
C ARG A 389 -32.02 19.74 -14.63
N GLU A 390 -32.32 19.66 -13.34
CA GLU A 390 -33.45 20.40 -12.75
C GLU A 390 -33.36 21.91 -13.01
N LEU A 391 -32.16 22.49 -12.93
CA LEU A 391 -31.97 23.92 -13.17
C LEU A 391 -32.05 24.29 -14.65
N LEU A 392 -31.54 23.44 -15.53
CA LEU A 392 -31.65 23.63 -16.98
C LEU A 392 -33.10 23.51 -17.44
N ASP A 393 -33.86 22.58 -16.87
CA ASP A 393 -35.29 22.42 -17.16
C ASP A 393 -36.06 23.68 -16.73
N LYS A 394 -35.86 24.17 -15.51
CA LYS A 394 -36.46 25.43 -15.03
C LYS A 394 -36.06 26.63 -15.89
N TRP A 395 -34.80 26.70 -16.34
CA TRP A 395 -34.33 27.73 -17.25
C TRP A 395 -35.03 27.67 -18.60
N SER A 396 -35.19 26.47 -19.18
CA SER A 396 -35.92 26.28 -20.43
C SER A 396 -37.39 26.67 -20.32
N GLN A 397 -38.03 26.35 -19.20
CA GLN A 397 -39.42 26.74 -18.91
C GLN A 397 -39.57 28.26 -18.79
N LEU A 398 -38.62 28.93 -18.13
CA LEU A 398 -38.60 30.39 -18.03
C LEU A 398 -38.48 31.05 -19.42
N LEU A 399 -37.56 30.56 -20.26
CA LEU A 399 -37.42 31.07 -21.63
C LEU A 399 -38.67 30.82 -22.47
N ALA A 400 -39.30 29.66 -22.35
CA ALA A 400 -40.55 29.35 -23.03
C ALA A 400 -41.70 30.28 -22.58
N ALA A 401 -41.82 30.55 -21.27
CA ALA A 401 -42.80 31.48 -20.72
C ALA A 401 -42.55 32.92 -21.20
N LEU A 402 -41.29 33.36 -21.21
CA LEU A 402 -40.89 34.67 -21.73
C LEU A 402 -41.27 34.81 -23.21
N GLU A 403 -41.00 33.79 -24.02
CA GLU A 403 -41.28 33.80 -25.45
C GLU A 403 -42.79 33.71 -25.74
N ALA A 404 -43.55 32.94 -24.96
CA ALA A 404 -45.01 32.91 -25.03
C ALA A 404 -45.61 34.29 -24.71
N ARG A 405 -45.14 34.95 -23.65
CA ARG A 405 -45.54 36.32 -23.29
C ARG A 405 -45.22 37.33 -24.40
N ARG A 406 -44.04 37.25 -25.00
CA ARG A 406 -43.64 38.11 -26.13
C ARG A 406 -44.59 37.94 -27.32
N ARG A 407 -44.88 36.69 -27.71
CA ARG A 407 -45.79 36.39 -28.82
C ARG A 407 -47.22 36.89 -28.55
N ALA A 408 -47.72 36.72 -27.33
CA ALA A 408 -49.04 37.22 -26.94
C ALA A 408 -49.14 38.75 -27.02
N LEU A 409 -48.14 39.48 -26.50
CA LEU A 409 -48.13 40.95 -26.56
C LEU A 409 -48.03 41.49 -27.97
N LEU A 410 -47.17 40.91 -28.82
CA LEU A 410 -47.08 41.34 -30.22
C LEU A 410 -48.38 41.08 -30.97
N SER A 411 -48.98 39.89 -30.79
CA SER A 411 -50.27 39.57 -31.40
C SER A 411 -51.36 40.55 -30.98
N LEU A 412 -51.38 40.94 -29.70
CA LEU A 412 -52.36 41.90 -29.18
C LEU A 412 -52.08 43.33 -29.67
N SER A 413 -50.80 43.72 -29.76
CA SER A 413 -50.37 45.01 -30.29
C SER A 413 -50.78 45.17 -31.75
N ASP A 414 -50.58 44.14 -32.57
CA ASP A 414 -50.98 44.12 -33.98
C ASP A 414 -52.50 44.27 -34.12
N LEU A 415 -53.27 43.52 -33.32
CA LEU A 415 -54.73 43.62 -33.31
C LEU A 415 -55.21 45.02 -32.90
N MET A 416 -54.64 45.59 -31.84
CA MET A 416 -55.02 46.93 -31.38
C MET A 416 -54.61 48.02 -32.37
N GLY A 417 -53.47 47.86 -33.05
CA GLY A 417 -53.03 48.73 -34.15
C GLY A 417 -54.04 48.74 -35.30
N LEU A 418 -54.43 47.55 -35.77
CA LEU A 418 -55.45 47.41 -36.82
C LEU A 418 -56.78 48.03 -36.41
N LEU A 419 -57.25 47.79 -35.18
CA LEU A 419 -58.50 48.39 -34.69
C LEU A 419 -58.44 49.92 -34.64
N ARG A 420 -57.30 50.49 -34.21
CA ARG A 420 -57.07 51.94 -34.20
C ARG A 420 -57.04 52.53 -35.60
N ASP A 421 -56.37 51.86 -36.54
CA ASP A 421 -56.25 52.32 -37.92
C ASP A 421 -57.63 52.30 -38.61
N ILE A 422 -58.44 51.26 -38.37
CA ILE A 422 -59.84 51.20 -38.82
C ILE A 422 -60.68 52.31 -38.21
N ASP A 423 -60.57 52.57 -36.89
CA ASP A 423 -61.32 53.64 -36.23
C ASP A 423 -60.90 55.05 -36.72
N THR A 424 -59.62 55.24 -37.04
CA THR A 424 -59.10 56.48 -37.61
C THR A 424 -59.64 56.69 -39.03
N LEU A 425 -59.57 55.67 -39.89
CA LEU A 425 -60.17 55.68 -41.23
C LEU A 425 -61.68 55.96 -41.16
N LEU A 426 -62.40 55.32 -40.24
CA LEU A 426 -63.82 55.57 -40.03
C LEU A 426 -64.09 57.04 -39.75
N SER A 427 -63.33 57.66 -38.84
CA SER A 427 -63.48 59.06 -38.47
C SER A 427 -63.15 60.01 -39.62
N GLU A 428 -62.08 59.74 -40.36
CA GLU A 428 -61.64 60.57 -41.49
C GLU A 428 -62.64 60.51 -42.65
N ILE A 429 -63.16 59.33 -42.99
CA ILE A 429 -64.19 59.15 -44.01
C ILE A 429 -65.50 59.82 -43.58
N ARG A 430 -65.92 59.67 -42.31
CA ARG A 430 -67.09 60.37 -41.75
C ARG A 430 -66.96 61.89 -41.82
N ALA A 431 -65.76 62.44 -41.67
CA ALA A 431 -65.53 63.89 -41.75
C ALA A 431 -65.67 64.44 -43.18
N LEU A 432 -65.45 63.61 -44.21
CA LEU A 432 -65.66 63.99 -45.61
C LEU A 432 -67.13 63.95 -46.03
N GLU A 433 -67.92 63.07 -45.43
CA GLU A 433 -69.32 62.82 -45.80
C GLU A 433 -70.19 64.11 -45.87
N PRO A 434 -70.20 65.02 -44.88
CA PRO A 434 -71.02 66.24 -44.93
C PRO A 434 -70.66 67.17 -46.09
N GLN A 435 -69.38 67.19 -46.48
CA GLN A 435 -68.88 68.03 -47.55
C GLN A 435 -69.43 67.59 -48.90
N PHE A 436 -69.56 66.28 -49.12
CA PHE A 436 -70.18 65.72 -50.32
C PHE A 436 -71.72 65.81 -50.31
N ARG A 437 -72.35 65.85 -49.13
CA ARG A 437 -73.82 66.03 -49.01
C ARG A 437 -74.30 67.46 -49.24
N SER A 438 -73.42 68.46 -49.20
CA SER A 438 -73.83 69.84 -49.41
C SER A 438 -74.45 70.03 -50.81
N ARG A 439 -75.54 70.80 -50.88
CA ARG A 439 -76.25 71.11 -52.13
C ARG A 439 -75.83 72.46 -52.74
N ASP A 440 -74.83 73.11 -52.16
CA ASP A 440 -74.32 74.37 -52.67
C ASP A 440 -73.57 74.17 -53.98
N VAL A 441 -74.03 74.86 -55.02
CA VAL A 441 -73.43 74.85 -56.36
C VAL A 441 -72.83 76.21 -56.74
N GLY A 442 -72.82 77.18 -55.82
CA GLY A 442 -72.40 78.55 -56.10
C GLY A 442 -73.50 79.37 -56.78
N LYS A 443 -73.30 80.70 -56.85
CA LYS A 443 -74.29 81.65 -57.40
C LYS A 443 -73.95 82.17 -58.80
N HIS A 444 -72.75 81.86 -59.30
CA HIS A 444 -72.20 82.33 -60.58
C HIS A 444 -71.06 81.41 -61.05
N LEU A 445 -70.67 81.52 -62.32
CA LEU A 445 -69.69 80.63 -62.98
C LEU A 445 -68.37 80.50 -62.21
N LEU A 446 -67.78 81.62 -61.76
CA LEU A 446 -66.56 81.61 -60.94
C LEU A 446 -66.73 80.83 -59.62
N GLY A 447 -67.89 80.95 -58.95
CA GLY A 447 -68.14 80.27 -57.69
C GLY A 447 -68.33 78.76 -57.89
N VAL A 448 -68.88 78.34 -59.03
CA VAL A 448 -68.98 76.92 -59.40
C VAL A 448 -67.61 76.35 -59.75
N GLN A 449 -66.77 77.11 -60.46
CA GLN A 449 -65.39 76.72 -60.76
C GLN A 449 -64.54 76.57 -59.49
N ASP A 450 -64.68 77.49 -58.53
CA ASP A 450 -64.04 77.37 -57.21
C ASP A 450 -64.53 76.13 -56.44
N LEU A 451 -65.83 75.85 -56.47
CA LEU A 451 -66.39 74.65 -55.84
C LEU A 451 -65.96 73.35 -56.54
N LEU A 452 -65.76 73.37 -57.85
CA LEU A 452 -65.17 72.25 -58.61
C LEU A 452 -63.70 72.03 -58.24
N GLY A 453 -62.90 73.10 -58.09
CA GLY A 453 -61.52 72.97 -57.60
C GLY A 453 -61.46 72.42 -56.16
N LYS A 454 -62.38 72.84 -55.28
CA LYS A 454 -62.52 72.25 -53.93
C LYS A 454 -62.96 70.79 -54.00
N GLN A 455 -63.87 70.43 -54.91
CA GLN A 455 -64.32 69.07 -55.13
C GLN A 455 -63.17 68.16 -55.59
N GLU A 456 -62.29 68.62 -56.48
CA GLU A 456 -61.09 67.88 -56.91
C GLU A 456 -60.14 67.58 -55.74
N ILE A 457 -59.94 68.54 -54.83
CA ILE A 457 -59.13 68.34 -53.61
C ILE A 457 -59.77 67.30 -52.70
N LEU A 458 -61.08 67.38 -52.48
CA LEU A 458 -61.81 66.40 -51.66
C LEU A 458 -61.83 65.00 -52.30
N GLU A 459 -61.88 64.92 -53.63
CA GLU A 459 -61.74 63.66 -54.38
C GLU A 459 -60.36 63.05 -54.23
N ALA A 460 -59.30 63.87 -54.28
CA ALA A 460 -57.95 63.41 -54.02
C ALA A 460 -57.80 62.85 -52.59
N GLN A 461 -58.39 63.53 -51.59
CA GLN A 461 -58.43 63.05 -50.20
C GLN A 461 -59.23 61.74 -50.07
N LEU A 462 -60.40 61.63 -50.70
CA LEU A 462 -61.19 60.40 -50.68
C LEU A 462 -60.47 59.23 -51.37
N ASN A 463 -59.75 59.50 -52.46
CA ASN A 463 -58.94 58.48 -53.13
C ASN A 463 -57.78 58.02 -52.25
N SER A 464 -57.09 58.92 -51.53
CA SER A 464 -56.04 58.51 -50.60
C SER A 464 -56.59 57.65 -49.45
N GLN A 465 -57.80 57.98 -48.95
CA GLN A 465 -58.47 57.14 -47.94
C GLN A 465 -58.83 55.75 -48.48
N GLY A 466 -59.20 55.65 -49.77
CA GLY A 466 -59.48 54.37 -50.42
C GLY A 466 -58.25 53.46 -50.52
N GLU A 467 -57.09 54.03 -50.85
CA GLU A 467 -55.82 53.28 -50.87
C GLU A 467 -55.42 52.81 -49.46
N LEU A 468 -55.59 53.66 -48.44
CA LEU A 468 -55.36 53.27 -47.04
C LEU A 468 -56.33 52.17 -46.59
N LEU A 469 -57.62 52.25 -46.96
CA LEU A 469 -58.61 51.23 -46.68
C LEU A 469 -58.24 49.89 -47.31
N LYS A 470 -57.77 49.85 -48.56
CA LYS A 470 -57.29 48.61 -49.20
C LYS A 470 -56.13 48.00 -48.41
N ASN A 471 -55.16 48.82 -47.99
CA ASN A 471 -54.01 48.35 -47.23
C ASN A 471 -54.43 47.77 -45.86
N VAL A 472 -55.26 48.50 -45.10
CA VAL A 472 -55.77 48.04 -43.80
C VAL A 472 -56.63 46.79 -43.95
N THR A 473 -57.44 46.70 -45.00
CA THR A 473 -58.26 45.51 -45.32
C THR A 473 -57.38 44.30 -45.61
N SER A 474 -56.34 44.46 -46.43
CA SER A 474 -55.39 43.38 -46.72
C SER A 474 -54.73 42.88 -45.42
N HIS A 475 -54.20 43.80 -44.61
CA HIS A 475 -53.53 43.46 -43.36
C HIS A 475 -54.48 42.79 -42.35
N ALA A 476 -55.71 43.27 -42.22
CA ALA A 476 -56.71 42.67 -41.33
C ALA A 476 -57.12 41.26 -41.78
N LEU A 477 -57.33 41.05 -43.08
CA LEU A 477 -57.66 39.72 -43.63
C LEU A 477 -56.48 38.74 -43.50
N ASP A 478 -55.24 39.20 -43.66
CA ASP A 478 -54.04 38.39 -43.44
C ASP A 478 -53.89 38.02 -41.96
N TYR A 479 -54.17 38.96 -41.05
CA TYR A 479 -54.19 38.70 -39.62
C TYR A 479 -55.24 37.63 -39.24
N ILE A 480 -56.47 37.74 -39.76
CA ILE A 480 -57.55 36.78 -39.51
C ILE A 480 -57.17 35.38 -40.05
N ARG A 481 -56.67 35.31 -41.29
CA ARG A 481 -56.24 34.05 -41.92
C ARG A 481 -55.08 33.39 -41.17
N GLY A 482 -54.11 34.18 -40.70
CA GLY A 482 -52.92 33.69 -40.01
C GLY A 482 -53.15 33.17 -38.59
N LYS A 483 -54.28 33.51 -37.96
CA LYS A 483 -54.57 33.17 -36.54
C LYS A 483 -55.61 32.07 -36.37
N GLY A 484 -56.38 31.73 -37.40
CA GLY A 484 -57.36 30.62 -37.37
C GLY A 484 -58.59 30.87 -36.48
N GLU A 485 -58.74 32.09 -35.93
CA GLU A 485 -59.86 32.50 -35.09
C GLU A 485 -60.71 33.57 -35.81
N GLN A 486 -62.04 33.51 -35.62
CA GLN A 486 -62.95 34.55 -36.12
C GLN A 486 -62.89 35.77 -35.19
N TYR A 487 -62.22 36.83 -35.62
CA TYR A 487 -62.22 38.12 -34.92
C TYR A 487 -63.46 38.94 -35.32
N ASP A 488 -64.63 38.55 -34.82
CA ASP A 488 -65.93 39.16 -35.17
C ASP A 488 -65.94 40.68 -35.03
N VAL A 489 -65.28 41.22 -33.99
CA VAL A 489 -65.21 42.66 -33.76
C VAL A 489 -64.37 43.36 -34.83
N LEU A 490 -63.23 42.77 -35.22
CA LEU A 490 -62.36 43.32 -36.27
C LEU A 490 -63.07 43.29 -37.62
N GLN A 491 -63.69 42.14 -37.97
CA GLN A 491 -64.42 41.98 -39.21
C GLN A 491 -65.59 42.97 -39.31
N ARG A 492 -66.44 43.07 -38.28
CA ARG A 492 -67.55 44.03 -38.26
C ARG A 492 -67.10 45.47 -38.43
N LYS A 493 -66.00 45.88 -37.78
CA LYS A 493 -65.48 47.24 -37.93
C LYS A 493 -64.95 47.49 -39.34
N LEU A 494 -64.29 46.51 -39.95
CA LEU A 494 -63.79 46.59 -41.32
C LEU A 494 -64.94 46.73 -42.33
N ASP A 495 -65.97 45.90 -42.18
CA ASP A 495 -67.18 45.94 -43.02
C ASP A 495 -67.88 47.30 -42.90
N ASN A 496 -67.98 47.85 -41.68
CA ASN A 496 -68.58 49.15 -41.43
C ASN A 496 -67.83 50.30 -42.11
N VAL A 497 -66.49 50.33 -42.04
CA VAL A 497 -65.69 51.35 -42.72
C VAL A 497 -65.79 51.22 -44.24
N SER A 498 -65.81 49.99 -44.74
CA SER A 498 -65.92 49.71 -46.17
C SER A 498 -67.26 50.18 -46.73
N ALA A 499 -68.36 49.86 -46.04
CA ALA A 499 -69.70 50.31 -46.43
C ALA A 499 -69.83 51.84 -46.38
N LEU A 500 -69.25 52.49 -45.37
CA LEU A 500 -69.24 53.95 -45.28
C LEU A 500 -68.45 54.57 -46.44
N TYR A 501 -67.27 54.03 -46.76
CA TYR A 501 -66.45 54.50 -47.87
C TYR A 501 -67.22 54.47 -49.19
N GLU A 502 -67.85 53.34 -49.51
CA GLU A 502 -68.67 53.18 -50.71
C GLU A 502 -69.80 54.22 -50.78
N SER A 503 -70.49 54.46 -49.66
CA SER A 503 -71.52 55.49 -49.57
C SER A 503 -70.97 56.90 -49.84
N VAL A 504 -69.80 57.24 -49.29
CA VAL A 504 -69.16 58.55 -49.50
C VAL A 504 -68.68 58.72 -50.95
N VAL A 505 -68.16 57.66 -51.58
CA VAL A 505 -67.81 57.65 -53.01
C VAL A 505 -69.02 57.93 -53.88
N GLN A 506 -70.19 57.33 -53.59
CA GLN A 506 -71.42 57.62 -54.32
C GLN A 506 -71.86 59.08 -54.17
N LEU A 507 -71.82 59.63 -52.95
CA LEU A 507 -72.14 61.04 -52.69
C LEU A 507 -71.20 61.99 -53.43
N CYS A 508 -69.90 61.65 -53.47
CA CYS A 508 -68.88 62.40 -54.20
C CYS A 508 -69.20 62.46 -55.70
N GLN A 509 -69.52 61.31 -56.31
CA GLN A 509 -69.91 61.23 -57.73
C GLN A 509 -71.17 62.05 -58.02
N GLN A 510 -72.19 61.96 -57.17
CA GLN A 510 -73.44 62.72 -57.31
C GLN A 510 -73.20 64.23 -57.22
N ARG A 511 -72.39 64.68 -56.27
CA ARG A 511 -72.02 66.10 -56.13
C ARG A 511 -71.25 66.60 -57.33
N ARG A 512 -70.29 65.83 -57.86
CA ARG A 512 -69.54 66.19 -59.07
C ARG A 512 -70.47 66.38 -60.28
N ILE A 513 -71.41 65.46 -60.50
CA ILE A 513 -72.42 65.60 -61.57
C ILE A 513 -73.25 66.88 -61.38
N THR A 514 -73.65 67.17 -60.15
CA THR A 514 -74.45 68.36 -59.82
C THR A 514 -73.70 69.66 -60.08
N LEU A 515 -72.42 69.74 -59.70
CA LEU A 515 -71.56 70.89 -59.97
C LEU A 515 -71.27 71.09 -61.46
N TYR A 516 -71.05 70.01 -62.23
CA TYR A 516 -70.90 70.11 -63.69
C TYR A 516 -72.17 70.63 -64.36
N ARG A 517 -73.35 70.13 -63.96
CA ARG A 517 -74.63 70.65 -64.46
C ARG A 517 -74.81 72.13 -64.15
N ALA A 518 -74.46 72.56 -62.94
CA ALA A 518 -74.50 73.97 -62.57
C ALA A 518 -73.49 74.81 -63.37
N ARG A 519 -72.28 74.32 -63.60
CA ARG A 519 -71.26 74.99 -64.41
C ARG A 519 -71.77 75.19 -65.84
N ASP A 520 -72.34 74.16 -66.44
CA ASP A 520 -72.85 74.21 -67.81
C ASP A 520 -74.05 75.18 -67.91
N LEU A 521 -74.91 75.23 -66.88
CA LEU A 521 -75.99 76.21 -66.77
C LEU A 521 -75.45 77.65 -66.68
N TYR A 522 -74.52 77.93 -65.76
CA TYR A 522 -73.97 79.29 -65.60
C TYR A 522 -73.12 79.74 -66.80
N ARG A 523 -72.49 78.79 -67.53
CA ARG A 523 -71.77 79.06 -68.79
C ARG A 523 -72.70 79.33 -69.98
N PHE A 524 -73.96 78.91 -69.89
CA PHE A 524 -74.99 79.16 -70.91
C PHE A 524 -75.74 80.48 -70.66
N ILE A 525 -75.92 80.87 -69.39
CA ILE A 525 -76.67 82.08 -68.98
C ILE A 525 -75.80 83.35 -68.99
N GLN A 526 -74.49 83.22 -68.77
CA GLN A 526 -73.50 84.29 -69.00
C GLN A 526 -72.96 84.20 -70.43
#